data_AF-W4MCJ1-F1
#
_entry.id   AF-W4MCJ1-F1
#
_cell.length_a   1.000
_cell.length_b   1.000
_cell.length_c   1.000
_cell.angle_alpha   90.00
_cell.angle_beta   90.00
_cell.angle_gamma   90.00
#
_symmetry.space_group_name_H-M   'P 1'
#
loop_
_entity.id
_entity.type
_entity.pdbx_description
1 polymer ?
#
loop_
_entity_poly.entity_id
_entity_poly.type
_entity_poly.pdbx_seq_one_letter_code
_entity_poly.pdbx_strand_id
1 'polypeptide(L)'
;MRRRINRKTIGLFMFLALFSLSLTPQLSWAEAVINVVNSDGPGEGFNDVSAPDADSANGGNDGATLGEQRLKAFQYAADIWGKLVDSAVPIEIDAQMDELMCSDTSAVLGAAGPWSVHRDFTHP
;
A
#
# COMPACT_ATOMS: atom_id res chain seq x y z
N MET A 1 -64.59 14.24 -20.85
CA MET A 1 -63.81 12.98 -20.83
C MET A 1 -62.61 13.16 -19.90
N ARG A 2 -62.69 12.78 -18.61
CA ARG A 2 -61.58 12.95 -17.64
C ARG A 2 -60.76 11.65 -17.60
N ARG A 3 -59.55 11.65 -18.15
CA ARG A 3 -58.62 10.52 -18.03
C ARG A 3 -58.21 10.38 -16.55
N ARG A 4 -58.66 9.31 -15.89
CA ARG A 4 -58.19 8.93 -14.54
C ARG A 4 -56.74 8.45 -14.66
N ILE A 5 -55.81 9.29 -14.20
CA ILE A 5 -54.39 8.92 -14.10
C ILE A 5 -54.23 8.01 -12.87
N ASN A 6 -53.69 6.81 -13.07
CA ASN A 6 -53.58 5.79 -12.04
C ASN A 6 -52.31 6.03 -11.21
N ARG A 7 -52.47 6.57 -10.00
CA ARG A 7 -51.36 6.95 -9.10
C ARG A 7 -50.45 5.76 -8.73
N LYS A 8 -50.99 4.53 -8.79
CA LYS A 8 -50.23 3.29 -8.54
C LYS A 8 -49.25 2.94 -9.66
N THR A 9 -49.61 3.21 -10.92
CA THR A 9 -48.70 2.96 -12.05
C THR A 9 -47.57 3.99 -12.09
N ILE A 10 -47.84 5.26 -11.73
CA ILE A 10 -46.79 6.28 -11.61
C ILE A 10 -45.79 5.93 -10.50
N GLY A 11 -46.27 5.48 -9.33
CA GLY A 11 -45.39 5.05 -8.23
C GLY A 11 -44.49 3.88 -8.58
N LEU A 12 -45.01 2.90 -9.34
CA LEU A 12 -44.24 1.73 -9.78
C LEU A 12 -43.16 2.11 -10.82
N PHE A 13 -43.45 3.02 -11.75
CA PHE A 13 -42.46 3.53 -12.71
C PHE A 13 -41.38 4.41 -12.06
N MET A 14 -41.72 5.19 -11.03
CA MET A 14 -40.72 5.96 -10.26
C MET A 14 -39.80 5.06 -9.43
N PHE A 15 -40.30 3.97 -8.85
CA PHE A 15 -39.49 3.00 -8.11
C PHE A 15 -38.52 2.21 -8.99
N LEU A 16 -38.93 1.87 -10.22
CA LEU A 16 -38.06 1.19 -11.19
C LEU A 16 -36.96 2.12 -11.73
N ALA A 17 -37.26 3.40 -11.98
CA ALA A 17 -36.26 4.36 -12.46
C ALA A 17 -35.17 4.69 -11.42
N LEU A 18 -35.50 4.68 -10.13
CA LEU A 18 -34.55 4.88 -9.02
C LEU A 18 -33.66 3.66 -8.75
N PHE A 19 -34.07 2.45 -9.16
CA PHE A 19 -33.26 1.23 -9.02
C PHE A 19 -32.24 1.06 -10.17
N SER A 20 -32.47 1.72 -11.31
CA SER A 20 -31.57 1.70 -12.47
C SER A 20 -30.45 2.76 -12.44
N LEU A 21 -30.40 3.65 -11.44
CA LEU A 21 -29.41 4.72 -11.32
C LEU A 21 -28.25 4.40 -10.34
N SER A 22 -28.07 3.14 -9.94
CA SER A 22 -27.02 2.71 -9.01
C SER A 22 -25.82 2.03 -9.68
N LEU A 23 -25.78 1.93 -11.01
CA LEU A 23 -24.60 1.49 -11.76
C LEU A 23 -23.65 2.67 -12.04
N THR A 24 -23.23 3.37 -10.99
CA THR A 24 -22.02 4.18 -11.12
C THR A 24 -20.84 3.21 -11.07
N PRO A 25 -19.89 3.26 -12.02
CA PRO A 25 -18.64 2.53 -11.84
C PRO A 25 -18.04 3.05 -10.53
N GLN A 26 -17.87 2.16 -9.56
CA GLN A 26 -17.09 2.48 -8.37
C GLN A 26 -15.72 2.90 -8.90
N LEU A 27 -15.34 4.15 -8.68
CA LEU A 27 -13.96 4.57 -8.84
C LEU A 27 -13.15 3.58 -8.00
N SER A 28 -12.38 2.70 -8.65
CA SER A 28 -11.34 1.92 -7.95
C SER A 28 -10.36 2.96 -7.46
N TRP A 29 -10.40 3.29 -6.18
CA TRP A 29 -9.34 4.06 -5.57
C TRP A 29 -8.15 3.13 -5.53
N ALA A 30 -7.04 3.56 -6.11
CA ALA A 30 -5.79 2.82 -6.02
C ALA A 30 -5.47 2.59 -4.53
N GLU A 31 -5.58 1.34 -4.09
CA GLU A 31 -5.32 0.94 -2.71
C GLU A 31 -4.72 -0.47 -2.71
N ALA A 32 -3.41 -0.54 -2.86
CA ALA A 32 -2.66 -1.76 -2.65
C ALA A 32 -2.24 -1.87 -1.19
N VAL A 33 -2.39 -3.07 -0.62
CA VAL A 33 -1.71 -3.42 0.63
C VAL A 33 -0.28 -3.80 0.27
N ILE A 34 0.71 -3.06 0.77
CA ILE A 34 2.14 -3.36 0.59
C ILE A 34 2.71 -3.80 1.93
N ASN A 35 3.05 -5.07 2.06
CA ASN A 35 3.62 -5.65 3.26
C ASN A 35 5.15 -5.67 3.13
N VAL A 36 5.84 -5.10 4.12
CA VAL A 36 7.29 -5.19 4.22
C VAL A 36 7.68 -6.49 4.92
N VAL A 37 8.35 -7.36 4.19
CA VAL A 37 8.90 -8.62 4.70
C VAL A 37 10.34 -8.37 5.13
N ASN A 38 10.53 -8.25 6.45
CA ASN A 38 11.87 -8.09 7.03
C ASN A 38 12.69 -9.37 6.81
N SER A 39 13.78 -9.22 6.05
CA SER A 39 14.73 -10.30 5.72
C SER A 39 16.09 -10.14 6.43
N ASP A 40 16.22 -9.19 7.35
CA ASP A 40 17.44 -9.00 8.14
C ASP A 40 17.65 -10.14 9.15
N GLY A 41 18.91 -10.44 9.45
CA GLY A 41 19.28 -11.35 10.53
C GLY A 41 18.99 -10.77 11.93
N PRO A 42 19.17 -11.57 13.00
CA PRO A 42 19.01 -11.08 14.37
C PRO A 42 20.05 -10.03 14.74
N GLY A 43 19.61 -8.89 15.29
CA GLY A 43 20.49 -7.87 15.87
C GLY A 43 21.09 -6.86 14.88
N GLU A 44 20.68 -6.87 13.62
CA GLU A 44 21.11 -5.93 12.58
C GLU A 44 19.93 -5.22 11.91
N GLY A 45 20.19 -4.18 11.13
CA GLY A 45 19.20 -3.56 10.25
C GLY A 45 17.89 -3.18 10.94
N PHE A 46 16.78 -3.77 10.49
CA PHE A 46 15.43 -3.68 11.07
C PHE A 46 15.26 -4.45 12.39
N ASN A 47 16.14 -5.40 12.69
CA ASN A 47 16.18 -6.17 13.94
C ASN A 47 17.23 -5.64 14.95
N ASP A 48 17.83 -4.47 14.68
CA ASP A 48 18.80 -3.83 15.56
C ASP A 48 18.13 -3.49 16.91
N VAL A 49 18.72 -4.01 18.00
CA VAL A 49 18.20 -3.88 19.38
C VAL A 49 18.76 -2.67 20.12
N SER A 50 19.61 -1.87 19.48
CA SER A 50 20.18 -0.67 20.06
C SER A 50 19.09 0.34 20.43
N ALA A 51 19.33 1.12 21.48
CA ALA A 51 18.47 2.24 21.80
C ALA A 51 18.45 3.22 20.61
N PRO A 52 17.28 3.72 20.20
CA PRO A 52 17.20 4.72 19.15
C PRO A 52 17.75 6.07 19.64
N ASP A 53 18.07 6.94 18.70
CA ASP A 53 18.44 8.32 19.02
C ASP A 53 17.28 9.04 19.74
N ALA A 54 17.57 9.90 20.71
CA ALA A 54 16.52 10.54 21.51
C ALA A 54 15.58 11.44 20.67
N ASP A 55 16.10 12.06 19.60
CA ASP A 55 15.33 12.96 18.76
C ASP A 55 14.55 12.24 17.66
N SER A 56 14.88 10.97 17.37
CA SER A 56 14.21 10.16 16.34
C SER A 56 12.71 9.96 16.58
N ALA A 57 12.28 9.99 17.85
CA ALA A 57 10.88 9.81 18.24
C ALA A 57 10.03 11.07 18.03
N ASN A 58 10.64 12.25 17.86
CA ASN A 58 9.93 13.53 17.71
C ASN A 58 8.97 13.53 16.50
N GLY A 59 9.24 12.69 15.49
CA GLY A 59 8.39 12.50 14.31
C GLY A 59 7.19 11.56 14.49
N GLY A 60 6.94 11.06 15.71
CA GLY A 60 5.87 10.10 15.99
C GLY A 60 6.24 8.63 15.73
N ASN A 61 7.53 8.34 15.53
CA ASN A 61 8.02 6.97 15.44
C ASN A 61 8.32 6.41 16.83
N ASP A 62 7.39 5.65 17.38
CA ASP A 62 7.44 5.11 18.74
C ASP A 62 8.16 3.76 18.85
N GLY A 63 8.99 3.39 17.86
CA GLY A 63 9.84 2.20 17.95
C GLY A 63 10.75 2.22 19.18
N ALA A 64 10.78 1.12 19.93
CA ALA A 64 11.56 0.97 21.15
C ALA A 64 13.05 0.71 20.89
N THR A 65 13.37 0.19 19.70
CA THR A 65 14.75 0.00 19.22
C THR A 65 15.00 0.75 17.93
N LEU A 66 16.27 0.97 17.59
CA LEU A 66 16.67 1.56 16.33
C LEU A 66 16.15 0.76 15.12
N GLY A 67 16.21 -0.58 15.21
CA GLY A 67 15.69 -1.46 14.17
C GLY A 67 14.17 -1.32 14.00
N GLU A 68 13.42 -1.33 15.11
CA GLU A 68 11.97 -1.16 15.08
C GLU A 68 11.58 0.18 14.44
N GLN A 69 12.29 1.26 14.77
CA GLN A 69 12.05 2.55 14.15
C GLN A 69 12.33 2.55 12.64
N ARG A 70 13.42 1.93 12.19
CA ARG A 70 13.73 1.79 10.76
C ARG A 70 12.62 1.03 10.04
N LEU A 71 12.15 -0.09 10.61
CA LEU A 71 11.09 -0.91 10.02
C LEU A 71 9.77 -0.13 9.93
N LYS A 72 9.37 0.58 11.00
CA LYS A 72 8.19 1.45 10.99
C LYS A 72 8.28 2.54 9.94
N ALA A 73 9.44 3.18 9.79
CA ALA A 73 9.65 4.20 8.78
C ALA A 73 9.53 3.63 7.35
N PHE A 74 10.06 2.43 7.13
CA PHE A 74 9.99 1.75 5.84
C PHE A 74 8.56 1.32 5.50
N GLN A 75 7.81 0.77 6.46
CA GLN A 75 6.40 0.44 6.29
C GLN A 75 5.55 1.70 6.06
N TYR A 76 5.82 2.80 6.76
CA TYR A 76 5.13 4.07 6.50
C TYR A 76 5.32 4.56 5.06
N ALA A 77 6.54 4.42 4.51
CA ALA A 77 6.79 4.72 3.11
C ALA A 77 6.03 3.78 2.15
N ALA A 78 5.96 2.48 2.47
CA ALA A 78 5.18 1.51 1.72
C ALA A 78 3.68 1.85 1.74
N ASP A 79 3.14 2.29 2.87
CA ASP A 79 1.74 2.70 3.01
C ASP A 79 1.41 3.96 2.19
N ILE A 80 2.37 4.88 2.03
CA ILE A 80 2.22 6.04 1.12
C ILE A 80 2.08 5.55 -0.32
N TRP A 81 2.92 4.60 -0.74
CA TRP A 81 2.85 4.00 -2.08
C TRP A 81 1.58 3.18 -2.30
N GLY A 82 1.11 2.45 -1.28
CA GLY A 82 -0.11 1.66 -1.33
C GLY A 82 -1.34 2.47 -1.76
N LYS A 83 -1.40 3.76 -1.37
CA LYS A 83 -2.48 4.70 -1.76
C LYS A 83 -2.46 5.12 -3.24
N LEU A 84 -1.41 4.78 -3.97
CA LEU A 84 -1.20 5.17 -5.36
C LEU A 84 -1.24 3.99 -6.33
N VAL A 85 -1.04 2.77 -5.82
CA VAL A 85 -0.98 1.55 -6.63
C VAL A 85 -2.35 0.86 -6.62
N ASP A 86 -2.91 0.57 -7.80
CA ASP A 86 -4.16 -0.17 -7.93
C ASP A 86 -3.86 -1.67 -7.98
N SER A 87 -4.10 -2.38 -6.88
CA SER A 87 -3.91 -3.83 -6.79
C SER A 87 -4.98 -4.46 -5.91
N ALA A 88 -5.72 -5.42 -6.47
CA ALA A 88 -6.68 -6.21 -5.71
C ALA A 88 -6.02 -7.32 -4.85
N VAL A 89 -4.70 -7.47 -4.93
CA VAL A 89 -3.93 -8.44 -4.14
C VAL A 89 -2.84 -7.75 -3.34
N PRO A 90 -2.51 -8.25 -2.14
CA PRO A 90 -1.36 -7.76 -1.39
C PRO A 90 -0.06 -7.91 -2.17
N ILE A 91 0.82 -6.92 -2.03
CA ILE A 91 2.17 -6.91 -2.58
C ILE A 91 3.13 -7.13 -1.42
N GLU A 92 3.98 -8.14 -1.52
CA GLU A 92 5.05 -8.39 -0.55
C GLU A 92 6.35 -7.80 -1.08
N ILE A 93 7.07 -7.04 -0.25
CA ILE A 93 8.42 -6.58 -0.56
C ILE A 93 9.41 -7.12 0.46
N ASP A 94 10.33 -7.96 0.01
CA ASP A 94 11.47 -8.38 0.82
C ASP A 94 12.42 -7.18 0.97
N ALA A 95 12.71 -6.83 2.23
CA ALA A 95 13.55 -5.69 2.56
C ALA A 95 14.59 -6.06 3.62
N GLN A 96 15.78 -5.50 3.44
CA GLN A 96 16.91 -5.58 4.37
C GLN A 96 17.49 -4.17 4.54
N MET A 97 18.10 -3.92 5.69
CA MET A 97 18.81 -2.67 5.96
C MET A 97 20.30 -2.95 6.15
N ASP A 98 20.91 -3.46 5.09
CA ASP A 98 22.32 -3.81 5.01
C ASP A 98 23.22 -2.63 4.63
N GLU A 99 24.49 -2.72 5.00
CA GLU A 99 25.51 -1.78 4.54
C GLU A 99 25.69 -1.87 3.02
N LEU A 100 25.55 -0.73 2.35
CA LEU A 100 25.87 -0.57 0.93
C LEU A 100 27.20 0.18 0.77
N MET A 101 27.73 0.21 -0.46
CA MET A 101 28.99 0.89 -0.76
C MET A 101 28.97 2.33 -0.25
N CYS A 102 29.95 2.66 0.58
CA CYS A 102 30.15 3.98 1.16
C CYS A 102 31.63 4.33 1.15
N SER A 103 31.95 5.58 0.80
CA SER A 103 33.29 6.17 0.73
C SER A 103 33.21 7.64 1.15
N ASP A 104 34.36 8.27 1.39
CA ASP A 104 34.44 9.68 1.82
C ASP A 104 33.75 10.66 0.86
N THR A 105 33.58 10.29 -0.42
CA THR A 105 33.01 11.17 -1.46
C THR A 105 31.76 10.60 -2.14
N SER A 106 31.33 9.39 -1.82
CA SER A 106 30.20 8.73 -2.50
C SER A 106 29.60 7.61 -1.66
N ALA A 107 28.28 7.47 -1.69
CA ALA A 107 27.57 6.38 -1.04
C ALA A 107 26.33 5.97 -1.87
N VAL A 108 25.96 4.69 -1.76
CA VAL A 108 24.68 4.18 -2.26
C VAL A 108 23.65 4.26 -1.14
N LEU A 109 22.60 5.05 -1.34
CA LEU A 109 21.57 5.27 -0.32
C LEU A 109 20.49 4.19 -0.28
N GLY A 110 20.43 3.35 -1.31
CA GLY A 110 19.48 2.26 -1.44
C GLY A 110 19.63 1.56 -2.78
N ALA A 111 19.29 0.28 -2.81
CA ALA A 111 19.22 -0.54 -4.00
C ALA A 111 17.96 -1.39 -3.96
N ALA A 112 17.33 -1.61 -5.11
CA ALA A 112 16.14 -2.42 -5.23
C ALA A 112 16.12 -3.12 -6.59
N GLY A 113 15.45 -4.27 -6.65
CA GLY A 113 15.28 -5.02 -7.88
C GLY A 113 14.36 -6.23 -7.69
N PRO A 114 13.84 -6.81 -8.78
CA PRO A 114 13.04 -8.02 -8.71
C PRO A 114 13.94 -9.22 -8.36
N TRP A 115 13.43 -10.14 -7.54
CA TRP A 115 14.11 -11.42 -7.26
C TRP A 115 14.24 -12.29 -8.52
N SER A 116 13.21 -12.26 -9.37
CA SER A 116 13.18 -12.98 -10.65
C SER A 116 12.33 -12.22 -11.67
N VAL A 117 12.58 -12.45 -12.95
CA VAL A 117 11.76 -11.88 -14.02
C VAL A 117 11.24 -13.00 -14.90
N HIS A 118 9.93 -13.15 -14.94
CA HIS A 118 9.24 -14.10 -15.80
C HIS A 118 8.70 -13.35 -17.02
N ARG A 119 9.02 -13.84 -18.22
CA ARG A 119 8.66 -13.23 -19.50
C ARG A 119 8.46 -14.31 -20.57
N ASP A 120 7.97 -13.91 -21.75
CA ASP A 120 7.76 -14.78 -22.92
C ASP A 120 6.83 -15.97 -22.65
N PHE A 121 5.69 -15.70 -22.02
CA PHE A 121 4.68 -16.73 -21.76
C PHE A 121 4.07 -17.24 -23.08
N THR A 122 4.02 -18.55 -23.24
CA THR A 122 3.35 -19.17 -24.39
C THR A 122 1.84 -19.00 -24.25
N HIS A 123 1.20 -18.30 -25.19
CA HIS A 123 -0.27 -18.22 -25.26
C HIS A 123 -0.85 -19.46 -25.98
N PRO A 124 -1.92 -20.07 -25.45
CA PRO A 124 -2.67 -21.11 -26.16
C PRO A 124 -3.49 -20.56 -27.33
#